data_AF-K1XBU1-F1
#
_entry.id   AF-K1XBU1-F1
#
_cell.length_a   1.000
_cell.length_b   1.000
_cell.length_c   1.000
_cell.angle_alpha   90.00
_cell.angle_beta   90.00
_cell.angle_gamma   90.00
#
_symmetry.space_group_name_H-M   'P 1'
#
loop_
_entity.id
_entity.type
_entity.pdbx_description
1 polymer ?
#
loop_
_entity_poly.entity_id
_entity_poly.type
_entity_poly.pdbx_seq_one_letter_code
_entity_poly.pdbx_strand_id
1 'polypeptide(L)'
;MYQYISAISKLLDGNKQYVTEDISNVPLNTLFTLYSKVIVILSNPFLPNNVAIDLETIRTTTGSLQITLNEFLTQNGNITLEALPNIPTLAPRYAKYNDGFRAGYKIAPINPRAAPDTQLPLVDKSWLHLTQPNVDYDLFYKSCLVTVNGFFHLTDSDLTGVYVIDGMKSALKSKQNQLGIYSFREIGTLSFVPIIPDMIYKQNVNQLYKNDVHLDIGVDVSNKTVMLVIGGYLHVLDNKTFSRVGLSTFKLNIGNLPMLERYYESEPYLDFNTLPLSMTIRNPKQLGIPDFFSDENIVAYLTLSQSFFVILDNPDIFINKIPVDKTTLPDMFVSYRKPEYPLIVGVGKAANYWSTHEDGQYSVTCRDTMRSNFIFNTIDPTVINSVGDNLTPNEPLAHSNPYFLEIGSAYI
;
A
#
# COMPACT_ATOMS: atom_id res chain seq x y z
N MET A 1 -15.69 25.01 -35.58
CA MET A 1 -14.43 25.33 -34.88
C MET A 1 -14.60 24.86 -33.45
N TYR A 2 -13.60 24.16 -32.91
CA TYR A 2 -13.69 23.66 -31.55
C TYR A 2 -13.57 24.81 -30.53
N GLN A 3 -14.40 24.77 -29.51
CA GLN A 3 -14.37 25.71 -28.39
C GLN A 3 -14.13 24.93 -27.10
N TYR A 4 -13.20 25.42 -26.29
CA TYR A 4 -12.89 24.86 -24.98
C TYR A 4 -14.08 24.98 -24.02
N ILE A 5 -14.39 23.90 -23.29
CA ILE A 5 -15.37 23.90 -22.21
C ILE A 5 -14.67 23.69 -20.86
N SER A 6 -13.95 22.58 -20.74
CA SER A 6 -13.27 22.19 -19.50
C SER A 6 -12.15 21.18 -19.80
N ALA A 7 -11.30 20.93 -18.81
CA ALA A 7 -10.32 19.86 -18.88
C ALA A 7 -10.32 19.03 -17.61
N ILE A 8 -9.97 17.77 -17.77
CA ILE A 8 -9.71 16.80 -16.72
C ILE A 8 -8.22 16.48 -16.79
N SER A 9 -7.48 16.80 -15.75
CA SER A 9 -6.02 16.67 -15.74
C SER A 9 -5.56 15.85 -14.54
N LYS A 10 -4.43 15.16 -14.69
CA LYS A 10 -3.72 14.48 -13.59
C LYS A 10 -2.32 15.07 -13.52
N LEU A 11 -1.92 15.56 -12.35
CA LEU A 11 -0.57 16.07 -12.15
C LEU A 11 0.47 14.98 -12.41
N LEU A 12 1.67 15.38 -12.82
CA LEU A 12 2.79 14.45 -13.07
C LEU A 12 3.25 13.75 -11.78
N ASP A 13 3.05 14.38 -10.62
CA ASP A 13 3.24 13.76 -9.32
C ASP A 13 2.19 12.64 -9.15
N GLY A 14 2.60 11.41 -9.47
CA GLY A 14 1.74 10.25 -9.79
C GLY A 14 0.76 9.80 -8.70
N ASN A 15 0.75 10.46 -7.56
CA ASN A 15 -0.11 10.14 -6.42
C ASN A 15 -1.39 10.99 -6.37
N LYS A 16 -1.60 11.89 -7.33
CA LYS A 16 -2.73 12.83 -7.34
C LYS A 16 -3.92 12.33 -8.14
N GLN A 17 -5.11 12.72 -7.67
CA GLN A 17 -6.39 12.49 -8.34
C GLN A 17 -6.49 13.32 -9.63
N TYR A 18 -7.36 12.87 -10.53
CA TYR A 18 -7.80 13.71 -11.63
C TYR A 18 -8.66 14.85 -11.10
N VAL A 19 -8.40 16.06 -11.60
CA VAL A 19 -9.12 17.26 -11.21
C VAL A 19 -9.68 17.93 -12.45
N THR A 20 -10.89 18.47 -12.33
CA THR A 20 -11.45 19.35 -13.35
C THR A 20 -10.93 20.76 -13.10
N GLU A 21 -10.21 21.31 -14.05
CA GLU A 21 -9.66 22.67 -13.94
C GLU A 21 -9.69 23.40 -15.29
N ASP A 22 -9.52 24.72 -15.25
CA ASP A 22 -9.45 25.54 -16.45
C ASP A 22 -7.99 25.69 -16.91
N ILE A 23 -7.66 25.05 -18.04
CA ILE A 23 -6.34 25.12 -18.67
C ILE A 23 -6.31 26.00 -19.93
N SER A 24 -7.39 26.71 -20.22
CA SER A 24 -7.60 27.42 -21.48
C SER A 24 -6.48 28.40 -21.85
N ASN A 25 -5.92 29.08 -20.84
CA ASN A 25 -4.85 30.07 -20.98
C ASN A 25 -3.46 29.55 -20.58
N VAL A 26 -3.33 28.25 -20.35
CA VAL A 26 -2.03 27.65 -20.01
C VAL A 26 -1.28 27.30 -21.30
N PRO A 27 0.01 27.65 -21.43
CA PRO A 27 0.83 27.24 -22.56
C PRO A 27 0.95 25.71 -22.68
N LEU A 28 0.88 25.18 -23.90
CA LEU A 28 0.88 23.73 -24.15
C LEU A 28 2.14 23.03 -23.62
N ASN A 29 3.32 23.63 -23.80
CA ASN A 29 4.57 23.11 -23.24
C ASN A 29 4.53 22.95 -21.70
N THR A 30 3.89 23.91 -21.01
CA THR A 30 3.71 23.88 -19.56
C THR A 30 2.75 22.77 -19.15
N LEU A 31 1.66 22.56 -19.91
CA LEU A 31 0.70 21.48 -19.67
C LEU A 31 1.38 20.10 -19.71
N PHE A 32 2.19 19.85 -20.74
CA PHE A 32 2.92 18.58 -20.87
C PHE A 32 4.06 18.40 -19.86
N THR A 33 4.45 19.45 -19.14
CA THR A 33 5.46 19.40 -18.08
C THR A 33 4.82 19.18 -16.71
N LEU A 34 3.64 19.78 -16.47
CA LEU A 34 2.96 19.73 -15.18
C LEU A 34 2.07 18.50 -15.01
N TYR A 35 1.48 18.01 -16.09
CA TYR A 35 0.47 16.95 -16.05
C TYR A 35 1.00 15.66 -16.68
N SER A 36 0.65 14.53 -16.07
CA SER A 36 0.87 13.20 -16.64
C SER A 36 -0.15 12.85 -17.70
N LYS A 37 -1.38 13.38 -17.58
CA LYS A 37 -2.46 13.19 -18.56
C LYS A 37 -3.42 14.38 -18.53
N VAL A 38 -3.89 14.79 -19.71
CA VAL A 38 -4.84 15.90 -19.85
C VAL A 38 -5.89 15.53 -20.90
N ILE A 39 -7.15 15.47 -20.49
CA ILE A 39 -8.29 15.24 -21.37
C ILE A 39 -9.09 16.54 -21.45
N VAL A 40 -9.25 17.06 -22.66
CA VAL A 40 -9.98 18.31 -22.90
C VAL A 40 -11.36 18.01 -23.45
N ILE A 41 -12.37 18.68 -22.90
CA ILE A 41 -13.75 18.62 -23.37
C ILE A 41 -13.99 19.85 -24.23
N LEU A 42 -14.32 19.62 -25.49
CA LEU A 42 -14.57 20.64 -26.51
C LEU A 42 -16.02 20.58 -26.99
N SER A 43 -16.57 21.73 -27.36
CA SER A 43 -17.78 21.82 -28.16
C SER A 43 -17.43 22.17 -29.60
N ASN A 44 -18.25 21.74 -30.55
CA ASN A 44 -18.16 22.16 -31.94
C ASN A 44 -19.58 22.41 -32.46
N PRO A 45 -19.91 23.60 -32.99
CA PRO A 45 -21.25 23.89 -33.50
C PRO A 45 -21.75 22.92 -34.58
N PHE A 46 -20.84 22.22 -35.25
CA PHE A 46 -21.16 21.22 -36.27
C PHE A 46 -21.42 19.81 -35.73
N LEU A 47 -21.18 19.58 -34.43
CA LEU A 47 -21.44 18.31 -33.75
C LEU A 47 -22.58 18.50 -32.75
N PRO A 48 -23.51 17.53 -32.64
CA PRO A 48 -24.64 17.63 -31.72
C PRO A 48 -24.22 17.48 -30.24
N ASN A 49 -23.07 16.86 -29.99
CA ASN A 49 -22.57 16.58 -28.65
C ASN A 49 -21.14 17.11 -28.48
N ASN A 50 -20.75 17.36 -27.23
CA ASN A 50 -19.37 17.65 -26.87
C ASN A 50 -18.47 16.45 -27.15
N VAL A 51 -17.19 16.71 -27.38
CA VAL A 51 -16.16 15.71 -27.64
C VAL A 51 -15.05 15.82 -26.60
N ALA A 52 -14.50 14.67 -26.18
CA ALA A 52 -13.32 14.63 -25.33
C ALA A 52 -12.10 14.25 -26.16
N ILE A 53 -10.96 14.91 -25.95
CA ILE A 53 -9.70 14.64 -26.65
C ILE A 53 -8.60 14.48 -25.62
N ASP A 54 -7.82 13.40 -25.74
CA ASP A 54 -6.61 13.20 -24.95
C ASP A 54 -5.46 13.98 -25.60
N LEU A 55 -4.90 14.97 -24.89
CA LEU A 55 -3.82 15.80 -25.41
C LEU A 55 -2.52 15.01 -25.64
N GLU A 56 -2.34 13.84 -25.03
CA GLU A 56 -1.16 13.01 -25.30
C GLU A 56 -1.10 12.55 -26.76
N THR A 57 -2.25 12.38 -27.42
CA THR A 57 -2.32 11.99 -28.85
C THR A 57 -1.66 13.02 -29.77
N ILE A 58 -1.60 14.28 -29.35
CA ILE A 58 -1.03 15.40 -30.12
C ILE A 58 0.26 15.95 -29.50
N ARG A 59 0.82 15.27 -28.49
CA ARG A 59 2.00 15.76 -27.77
C ARG A 59 3.23 15.87 -28.67
N THR A 60 3.41 14.96 -29.62
CA THR A 60 4.55 14.96 -30.54
C THR A 60 4.57 16.18 -31.47
N THR A 61 3.40 16.73 -31.79
CA THR A 61 3.26 17.88 -32.70
C THR A 61 3.12 19.21 -31.96
N THR A 62 2.64 19.19 -30.72
CA THR A 62 2.29 20.41 -29.97
C THR A 62 3.12 20.64 -28.71
N GLY A 63 3.95 19.67 -28.30
CA GLY A 63 4.65 19.67 -27.01
C GLY A 63 5.66 20.80 -26.80
N SER A 64 6.22 21.36 -27.88
CA SER A 64 7.18 22.47 -27.83
C SER A 64 6.53 23.84 -28.05
N LEU A 65 5.24 23.89 -28.35
CA LEU A 65 4.55 25.15 -28.64
C LEU A 65 4.33 25.94 -27.35
N GLN A 66 4.72 27.22 -27.39
CA GLN A 66 4.49 28.18 -26.30
C GLN A 66 3.15 28.92 -26.42
N ILE A 67 2.30 28.51 -27.36
CA ILE A 67 0.95 29.05 -27.51
C ILE A 67 0.01 28.41 -26.49
N THR A 68 -1.04 29.13 -26.14
CA THR A 68 -2.11 28.64 -25.26
C THR A 68 -2.99 27.61 -25.96
N LEU A 69 -3.73 26.81 -25.18
CA LEU A 69 -4.68 25.84 -25.73
C LEU A 69 -5.74 26.51 -26.63
N ASN A 70 -6.28 27.66 -26.22
CA ASN A 70 -7.26 28.40 -27.02
C ASN A 70 -6.69 28.89 -28.36
N GLU A 71 -5.46 29.42 -28.36
CA GLU A 71 -4.77 29.83 -29.59
C GLU A 71 -4.54 28.64 -30.51
N PHE A 72 -4.13 27.50 -29.96
CA PHE A 72 -3.95 26.26 -30.72
C PHE A 72 -5.26 25.79 -31.37
N LEU A 73 -6.38 25.77 -30.63
CA LEU A 73 -7.68 25.39 -31.16
C LEU A 73 -8.18 26.35 -32.26
N THR A 74 -7.85 27.64 -32.12
CA THR A 74 -8.19 28.66 -33.13
C THR A 74 -7.35 28.49 -34.40
N GLN A 75 -6.02 28.31 -34.25
CA GLN A 75 -5.10 28.13 -35.37
C GLN A 75 -5.35 26.83 -36.13
N ASN A 76 -5.77 25.77 -35.44
CA ASN A 76 -6.01 24.44 -36.01
C ASN A 76 -7.51 24.14 -36.18
N GLY A 77 -8.36 25.16 -36.30
CA GLY A 77 -9.81 25.01 -36.39
C GLY A 77 -10.34 24.20 -37.59
N ASN A 78 -9.48 23.93 -38.58
CA ASN A 78 -9.77 23.11 -39.77
C ASN A 78 -9.26 21.66 -39.67
N ILE A 79 -8.54 21.30 -38.61
CA ILE A 79 -8.00 19.95 -38.40
C ILE A 79 -8.99 19.16 -37.56
N THR A 80 -9.28 17.92 -37.97
CA THR A 80 -10.04 16.98 -37.16
C THR A 80 -9.12 16.37 -36.10
N LEU A 81 -9.44 16.60 -34.83
CA LEU A 81 -8.78 15.97 -33.69
C LEU A 81 -9.44 14.61 -33.41
N GLU A 82 -8.64 13.62 -33.02
CA GLU A 82 -9.13 12.28 -32.67
C GLU A 82 -9.88 12.35 -31.32
N ALA A 83 -11.20 12.18 -31.39
CA ALA A 83 -12.05 12.21 -30.21
C ALA A 83 -12.07 10.83 -29.52
N LEU A 84 -12.07 10.85 -28.20
CA LEU A 84 -12.38 9.68 -27.38
C LEU A 84 -13.82 9.21 -27.64
N PRO A 85 -14.09 7.90 -27.55
CA PRO A 85 -15.42 7.35 -27.83
C PRO A 85 -16.49 7.85 -26.87
N ASN A 86 -16.11 8.19 -25.62
CA ASN A 86 -16.99 8.72 -24.59
C ASN A 86 -16.31 9.87 -23.84
N ILE A 87 -17.10 10.80 -23.32
CA ILE A 87 -16.62 11.82 -22.39
C ILE A 87 -16.41 11.16 -21.02
N PRO A 88 -15.19 11.19 -20.46
CA PRO A 88 -14.92 10.55 -19.18
C PRO A 88 -15.64 11.29 -18.04
N THR A 89 -16.24 10.51 -17.13
CA THR A 89 -16.86 11.02 -15.90
C THR A 89 -16.03 10.59 -14.70
N LEU A 90 -15.64 11.55 -13.86
CA LEU A 90 -14.91 11.27 -12.63
C LEU A 90 -15.84 10.62 -11.59
N ALA A 91 -15.70 9.32 -11.39
CA ALA A 91 -16.43 8.56 -10.39
C ALA A 91 -15.43 7.73 -9.59
N PRO A 92 -14.74 8.34 -8.61
CA PRO A 92 -13.66 7.67 -7.92
C PRO A 92 -14.15 6.45 -7.14
N ARG A 93 -13.39 5.37 -7.25
CA ARG A 93 -13.59 4.11 -6.54
C ARG A 93 -12.47 3.92 -5.53
N TYR A 94 -12.76 3.26 -4.41
CA TYR A 94 -11.85 3.22 -3.27
C TYR A 94 -11.66 1.82 -2.71
N ALA A 95 -10.47 1.60 -2.15
CA ALA A 95 -10.19 0.43 -1.34
C ALA A 95 -10.86 0.61 0.02
N LYS A 96 -11.66 -0.37 0.42
CA LYS A 96 -12.45 -0.31 1.65
C LYS A 96 -11.88 -1.25 2.70
N TYR A 97 -12.00 -0.88 3.96
CA TYR A 97 -11.64 -1.70 5.10
C TYR A 97 -12.88 -2.22 5.81
N ASN A 98 -12.81 -3.46 6.29
CA ASN A 98 -13.72 -3.97 7.31
C ASN A 98 -13.00 -4.94 8.24
N ASP A 99 -13.46 -5.03 9.48
CA ASP A 99 -13.01 -6.07 10.40
C ASP A 99 -13.60 -7.43 9.99
N GLY A 100 -12.78 -8.48 10.03
CA GLY A 100 -13.17 -9.80 9.57
C GLY A 100 -14.35 -10.41 10.33
N PHE A 101 -14.44 -10.20 11.65
CA PHE A 101 -15.55 -10.70 12.46
C PHE A 101 -16.82 -9.89 12.19
N ARG A 102 -16.72 -8.55 12.09
CA ARG A 102 -17.87 -7.69 11.73
C ARG A 102 -18.37 -7.95 10.31
N ALA A 103 -17.50 -8.34 9.40
CA ALA A 103 -17.87 -8.75 8.05
C ALA A 103 -18.61 -10.11 8.01
N GLY A 104 -18.64 -10.85 9.12
CA GLY A 104 -19.36 -12.12 9.25
C GLY A 104 -18.53 -13.36 8.92
N TYR A 105 -17.20 -13.23 8.81
CA TYR A 105 -16.33 -14.40 8.61
C TYR A 105 -16.14 -15.17 9.91
N LYS A 106 -16.24 -16.49 9.81
CA LYS A 106 -15.76 -17.41 10.84
C LYS A 106 -14.28 -17.68 10.59
N ILE A 107 -13.46 -17.38 11.59
CA ILE A 107 -12.00 -17.53 11.54
C ILE A 107 -11.61 -18.71 12.44
N ALA A 108 -10.97 -19.72 11.86
CA ALA A 108 -10.56 -20.92 12.57
C ALA A 108 -9.09 -21.27 12.30
N PRO A 109 -8.35 -21.82 13.27
CA PRO A 109 -6.99 -22.31 13.05
C PRO A 109 -7.00 -23.59 12.20
N ILE A 110 -6.08 -23.69 11.25
CA ILE A 110 -5.91 -24.86 10.37
C ILE A 110 -4.43 -25.21 10.19
N ASN A 111 -4.15 -26.49 9.95
CA ASN A 111 -2.86 -26.95 9.46
C ASN A 111 -2.89 -27.04 7.93
N PRO A 112 -1.93 -26.46 7.20
CA PRO A 112 -1.93 -26.43 5.73
C PRO A 112 -1.92 -27.81 5.06
N ARG A 113 -1.53 -28.87 5.78
CA ARG A 113 -1.38 -30.23 5.25
C ARG A 113 -2.49 -31.18 5.72
N ALA A 114 -3.41 -30.71 6.55
CA ALA A 114 -4.48 -31.53 7.11
C ALA A 114 -5.84 -31.04 6.62
N ALA A 115 -6.82 -31.94 6.58
CA ALA A 115 -8.19 -31.56 6.29
C ALA A 115 -8.72 -30.60 7.39
N PRO A 116 -9.60 -29.64 7.06
CA PRO A 116 -10.07 -28.63 8.01
C PRO A 116 -10.71 -29.18 9.30
N ASP A 117 -11.29 -30.37 9.24
CA ASP A 117 -11.96 -31.08 10.33
C ASP A 117 -11.00 -31.92 11.19
N THR A 118 -9.73 -32.03 10.81
CA THR A 118 -8.75 -32.83 11.55
C THR A 118 -8.48 -32.22 12.92
N GLN A 119 -8.64 -33.04 13.97
CA GLN A 119 -8.29 -32.65 15.33
C GLN A 119 -6.78 -32.72 15.53
N LEU A 120 -6.13 -31.57 15.36
CA LEU A 120 -4.71 -31.36 15.67
C LEU A 120 -4.55 -30.40 16.84
N PRO A 121 -3.49 -30.56 17.64
CA PRO A 121 -3.07 -29.55 18.61
C PRO A 121 -2.96 -28.16 17.97
N LEU A 122 -3.27 -27.12 18.74
CA LEU A 122 -3.26 -25.74 18.23
C LEU A 122 -1.89 -25.30 17.72
N VAL A 123 -0.81 -25.81 18.31
CA VAL A 123 0.57 -25.52 17.91
C VAL A 123 0.89 -26.01 16.49
N ASP A 124 0.23 -27.08 16.05
CA ASP A 124 0.42 -27.64 14.71
C ASP A 124 -0.44 -26.92 13.65
N LYS A 125 -1.30 -25.99 14.07
CA LYS A 125 -2.17 -25.22 13.18
C LYS A 125 -1.55 -23.85 12.93
N SER A 126 -0.72 -23.75 11.90
CA SER A 126 0.03 -22.53 11.58
C SER A 126 -0.79 -21.45 10.87
N TRP A 127 -1.86 -21.81 10.16
CA TRP A 127 -2.63 -20.90 9.30
C TRP A 127 -4.01 -20.59 9.88
N LEU A 128 -4.67 -19.54 9.36
CA LEU A 128 -6.07 -19.26 9.63
C LEU A 128 -6.92 -19.63 8.40
N HIS A 129 -8.12 -20.13 8.63
CA HIS A 129 -9.14 -20.42 7.62
C HIS A 129 -10.36 -19.52 7.85
N LEU A 130 -10.70 -18.75 6.84
CA LEU A 130 -11.81 -17.79 6.83
C LEU A 130 -12.95 -18.39 6.01
N THR A 131 -14.12 -18.48 6.62
CA THR A 131 -15.31 -19.05 5.98
C THR A 131 -16.53 -18.17 6.19
N GLN A 132 -17.34 -18.00 5.15
CA GLN A 132 -18.61 -17.28 5.20
C GLN A 132 -19.59 -17.87 4.17
N PRO A 133 -20.87 -18.09 4.52
CA PRO A 133 -21.86 -18.58 3.56
C PRO A 133 -22.05 -17.61 2.39
N ASN A 134 -22.24 -18.14 1.19
CA ASN A 134 -22.56 -17.40 -0.04
C ASN A 134 -21.48 -16.38 -0.48
N VAL A 135 -20.21 -16.65 -0.14
CA VAL A 135 -19.06 -15.85 -0.61
C VAL A 135 -18.32 -16.60 -1.70
N ASP A 136 -17.94 -15.88 -2.75
CA ASP A 136 -16.99 -16.36 -3.76
C ASP A 136 -15.57 -16.11 -3.24
N TYR A 137 -14.89 -17.19 -2.83
CA TYR A 137 -13.56 -17.11 -2.25
C TYR A 137 -12.46 -16.83 -3.28
N ASP A 138 -12.67 -17.18 -4.56
CA ASP A 138 -11.74 -16.81 -5.63
C ASP A 138 -11.82 -15.30 -5.90
N LEU A 139 -13.03 -14.74 -5.91
CA LEU A 139 -13.22 -13.29 -5.98
C LEU A 139 -12.62 -12.59 -4.76
N PHE A 140 -12.77 -13.16 -3.56
CA PHE A 140 -12.15 -12.63 -2.35
C PHE A 140 -10.63 -12.59 -2.51
N TYR A 141 -10.01 -13.70 -2.88
CA TYR A 141 -8.56 -13.80 -3.06
C TYR A 141 -8.06 -12.77 -4.09
N LYS A 142 -8.78 -12.63 -5.21
CA LYS A 142 -8.47 -11.68 -6.28
C LYS A 142 -8.80 -10.22 -5.95
N SER A 143 -9.43 -9.93 -4.81
CA SER A 143 -9.89 -8.56 -4.50
C SER A 143 -9.46 -8.07 -3.13
N CYS A 144 -8.94 -8.91 -2.24
CA CYS A 144 -8.73 -8.56 -0.84
C CYS A 144 -7.31 -8.81 -0.34
N LEU A 145 -6.79 -7.85 0.42
CA LEU A 145 -5.65 -8.05 1.31
C LEU A 145 -6.15 -8.33 2.74
N VAL A 146 -5.42 -9.16 3.48
CA VAL A 146 -5.78 -9.53 4.85
C VAL A 146 -4.66 -9.16 5.81
N THR A 147 -5.03 -8.58 6.94
CA THR A 147 -4.12 -8.30 8.05
C THR A 147 -4.44 -9.16 9.26
N VAL A 148 -3.42 -9.59 9.99
CA VAL A 148 -3.55 -10.25 11.30
C VAL A 148 -2.79 -9.42 12.31
N ASN A 149 -3.48 -8.95 13.36
CA ASN A 149 -2.92 -8.05 14.39
C ASN A 149 -2.22 -6.80 13.82
N GLY A 150 -2.66 -6.35 12.65
CA GLY A 150 -2.21 -5.16 11.95
C GLY A 150 -1.02 -5.33 11.00
N PHE A 151 -0.61 -6.57 10.70
CA PHE A 151 0.40 -6.90 9.71
C PHE A 151 -0.23 -7.63 8.54
N PHE A 152 0.18 -7.33 7.30
CA PHE A 152 -0.33 -8.00 6.10
C PHE A 152 0.25 -9.42 5.97
N HIS A 153 -0.62 -10.37 5.63
CA HIS A 153 -0.26 -11.76 5.37
C HIS A 153 -0.62 -12.16 3.95
N LEU A 154 0.17 -13.07 3.36
CA LEU A 154 -0.23 -13.77 2.14
C LEU A 154 -1.50 -14.59 2.40
N THR A 155 -2.32 -14.66 1.36
CA THR A 155 -3.53 -15.47 1.35
C THR A 155 -3.47 -16.52 0.25
N ASP A 156 -4.31 -17.54 0.39
CA ASP A 156 -4.64 -18.52 -0.64
C ASP A 156 -6.14 -18.83 -0.53
N SER A 157 -6.74 -19.46 -1.54
CA SER A 157 -8.18 -19.76 -1.52
C SER A 157 -8.51 -21.06 -2.21
N ASP A 158 -9.55 -21.72 -1.71
CA ASP A 158 -10.19 -22.86 -2.36
C ASP A 158 -11.72 -22.75 -2.30
N LEU A 159 -12.41 -23.83 -2.66
CA LEU A 159 -13.88 -23.89 -2.59
C LEU A 159 -14.44 -23.85 -1.16
N THR A 160 -13.61 -24.10 -0.15
CA THR A 160 -14.03 -24.19 1.26
C THR A 160 -13.85 -22.87 2.01
N GLY A 161 -12.86 -22.06 1.63
CA GLY A 161 -12.60 -20.78 2.26
C GLY A 161 -11.31 -20.12 1.78
N VAL A 162 -10.92 -19.08 2.53
CA VAL A 162 -9.67 -18.35 2.31
C VAL A 162 -8.71 -18.71 3.42
N TYR A 163 -7.47 -19.02 3.06
CA TYR A 163 -6.40 -19.33 3.98
C TYR A 163 -5.48 -18.13 4.15
N VAL A 164 -5.11 -17.82 5.40
CA VAL A 164 -4.13 -16.78 5.72
C VAL A 164 -2.86 -17.47 6.19
N ILE A 165 -1.80 -17.35 5.38
CA ILE A 165 -0.52 -18.02 5.60
C ILE A 165 0.13 -17.46 6.87
N ASP A 166 0.51 -18.37 7.76
CA ASP A 166 1.11 -18.10 9.08
C ASP A 166 0.29 -17.19 10.01
N GLY A 167 -0.98 -16.90 9.68
CA GLY A 167 -1.82 -16.02 10.50
C GLY A 167 -2.03 -16.54 11.93
N MET A 168 -2.08 -17.86 12.12
CA MET A 168 -2.27 -18.43 13.46
C MET A 168 -0.97 -18.42 14.26
N LYS A 169 0.20 -18.56 13.61
CA LYS A 169 1.50 -18.35 14.30
C LYS A 169 1.54 -16.94 14.90
N SER A 170 1.14 -15.94 14.13
CA SER A 170 1.09 -14.55 14.60
C SER A 170 0.07 -14.35 15.72
N ALA A 171 -1.10 -14.98 15.62
CA ALA A 171 -2.13 -14.90 16.67
C ALA A 171 -1.68 -15.58 17.98
N LEU A 172 -0.98 -16.72 17.89
CA LEU A 172 -0.44 -17.42 19.05
C LEU A 172 0.67 -16.61 19.73
N LYS A 173 1.57 -16.01 18.94
CA LYS A 173 2.69 -15.22 19.46
C LYS A 173 2.20 -13.98 20.21
N SER A 174 1.28 -13.22 19.61
CA SER A 174 0.75 -12.00 20.21
C SER A 174 -0.32 -12.26 21.29
N LYS A 175 -0.93 -13.45 21.30
CA LYS A 175 -2.16 -13.77 22.06
C LYS A 175 -3.34 -12.86 21.68
N GLN A 176 -3.37 -12.43 20.42
CA GLN A 176 -4.41 -11.58 19.85
C GLN A 176 -4.94 -12.17 18.56
N ASN A 177 -6.23 -11.99 18.31
CA ASN A 177 -6.94 -12.59 17.18
C ASN A 177 -7.59 -11.54 16.28
N GLN A 178 -7.00 -10.36 16.13
CA GLN A 178 -7.58 -9.30 15.30
C GLN A 178 -7.34 -9.59 13.81
N LEU A 179 -8.36 -9.42 12.98
CA LEU A 179 -8.26 -9.64 11.54
C LEU A 179 -8.94 -8.51 10.76
N GLY A 180 -8.20 -7.91 9.82
CA GLY A 180 -8.69 -6.86 8.95
C GLY A 180 -8.74 -7.31 7.50
N ILE A 181 -9.74 -6.84 6.76
CA ILE A 181 -9.95 -7.15 5.33
C ILE A 181 -9.99 -5.85 4.54
N TYR A 182 -9.15 -5.78 3.52
CA TYR A 182 -8.89 -4.59 2.72
C TYR A 182 -9.32 -4.92 1.29
N SER A 183 -10.50 -4.46 0.88
CA SER A 183 -11.12 -4.78 -0.39
C SER A 183 -10.76 -3.76 -1.47
N PHE A 184 -10.09 -4.21 -2.52
CA PHE A 184 -9.76 -3.50 -3.75
C PHE A 184 -10.76 -3.79 -4.88
N ARG A 185 -11.88 -4.46 -4.58
CA ARG A 185 -12.88 -4.91 -5.56
C ARG A 185 -13.37 -3.81 -6.52
N GLU A 186 -13.47 -2.57 -6.04
CA GLU A 186 -13.91 -1.43 -6.86
C GLU A 186 -12.77 -0.79 -7.67
N ILE A 187 -11.51 -1.13 -7.40
CA ILE A 187 -10.31 -0.55 -8.03
C ILE A 187 -9.74 -1.48 -9.10
N GLY A 188 -9.69 -2.79 -8.84
CA GLY A 188 -9.11 -3.74 -9.78
C GLY A 188 -8.82 -5.11 -9.16
N THR A 189 -8.22 -5.97 -9.96
CA THR A 189 -7.87 -7.35 -9.57
C THR A 189 -6.47 -7.40 -8.98
N LEU A 190 -6.31 -8.11 -7.87
CA LEU A 190 -5.04 -8.37 -7.19
C LEU A 190 -4.44 -9.70 -7.62
N SER A 191 -3.11 -9.73 -7.66
CA SER A 191 -2.30 -10.94 -7.73
C SER A 191 -1.10 -10.80 -6.81
N PHE A 192 -0.68 -11.92 -6.21
CA PHE A 192 0.36 -11.93 -5.18
C PHE A 192 1.57 -12.72 -5.66
N VAL A 193 2.77 -12.15 -5.48
CA VAL A 193 4.03 -12.82 -5.81
C VAL A 193 4.90 -12.82 -4.55
N PRO A 194 5.07 -13.99 -3.88
CA PRO A 194 6.01 -14.13 -2.78
C PRO A 194 7.44 -13.83 -3.25
N ILE A 195 8.22 -13.17 -2.41
CA ILE A 195 9.62 -12.88 -2.73
C ILE A 195 10.45 -14.14 -2.44
N ILE A 196 11.16 -14.63 -3.44
CA ILE A 196 12.12 -15.73 -3.31
C ILE A 196 13.55 -15.20 -3.43
N PRO A 197 14.56 -15.89 -2.84
CA PRO A 197 15.96 -15.44 -2.89
C PRO A 197 16.47 -15.14 -4.30
N ASP A 198 16.06 -15.94 -5.30
CA ASP A 198 16.49 -15.80 -6.70
C ASP A 198 16.01 -14.50 -7.36
N MET A 199 14.96 -13.86 -6.82
CA MET A 199 14.49 -12.55 -7.30
C MET A 199 15.37 -11.40 -6.81
N ILE A 200 16.22 -11.64 -5.79
CA ILE A 200 16.99 -10.60 -5.09
C ILE A 200 18.41 -10.56 -5.63
N TYR A 201 18.82 -9.41 -6.16
CA TYR A 201 20.16 -9.27 -6.71
C TYR A 201 20.77 -7.87 -6.50
N LYS A 202 22.09 -7.81 -6.69
CA LYS A 202 22.88 -6.58 -6.67
C LYS A 202 23.11 -6.12 -8.10
N GLN A 203 23.03 -4.80 -8.35
CA GLN A 203 23.49 -4.26 -9.63
C GLN A 203 25.01 -4.32 -9.75
N ASN A 204 25.73 -4.12 -8.63
CA ASN A 204 27.18 -4.14 -8.57
C ASN A 204 27.65 -5.07 -7.45
N VAL A 205 28.74 -5.80 -7.66
CA VAL A 205 29.29 -6.77 -6.69
C VAL A 205 29.62 -6.13 -5.34
N ASN A 206 30.10 -4.88 -5.35
CA ASN A 206 30.48 -4.13 -4.13
C ASN A 206 29.28 -3.48 -3.40
N GLN A 207 28.06 -3.58 -3.94
CA GLN A 207 26.87 -3.02 -3.33
C GLN A 207 26.49 -3.84 -2.08
N LEU A 208 26.12 -3.16 -1.00
CA LEU A 208 25.56 -3.79 0.19
C LEU A 208 24.04 -3.66 0.15
N TYR A 209 23.32 -4.72 0.52
CA TYR A 209 21.86 -4.71 0.51
C TYR A 209 21.27 -3.70 1.52
N LYS A 210 22.02 -3.36 2.57
CA LYS A 210 21.59 -2.33 3.54
C LYS A 210 21.34 -0.94 2.92
N ASN A 211 21.87 -0.67 1.74
CA ASN A 211 21.67 0.59 1.04
C ASN A 211 20.51 0.45 0.05
N ASP A 212 20.68 -0.44 -0.93
CA ASP A 212 19.77 -0.62 -2.04
C ASP A 212 19.72 -2.11 -2.42
N VAL A 213 18.54 -2.60 -2.76
CA VAL A 213 18.27 -3.97 -3.22
C VAL A 213 17.51 -3.91 -4.54
N HIS A 214 17.86 -4.77 -5.51
CA HIS A 214 17.08 -4.92 -6.73
C HIS A 214 16.28 -6.22 -6.69
N LEU A 215 15.03 -6.12 -7.12
CA LEU A 215 14.05 -7.21 -7.12
C LEU A 215 13.50 -7.38 -8.53
N ASP A 216 13.63 -8.56 -9.11
CA ASP A 216 13.00 -8.91 -10.39
C ASP A 216 11.85 -9.90 -10.15
N ILE A 217 10.62 -9.47 -10.44
CA ILE A 217 9.44 -10.32 -10.27
C ILE A 217 9.22 -11.31 -11.42
N GLY A 218 9.97 -11.17 -12.52
CA GLY A 218 9.85 -12.05 -13.69
C GLY A 218 8.55 -11.91 -14.50
N VAL A 219 7.70 -10.93 -14.17
CA VAL A 219 6.43 -10.66 -14.84
C VAL A 219 6.39 -9.20 -15.31
N ASP A 220 5.94 -8.96 -16.53
CA ASP A 220 5.74 -7.61 -17.05
C ASP A 220 4.55 -6.94 -16.36
N VAL A 221 4.83 -5.80 -15.72
CA VAL A 221 3.86 -4.99 -14.96
C VAL A 221 3.70 -3.59 -15.55
N SER A 222 3.96 -3.42 -16.85
CA SER A 222 3.87 -2.13 -17.55
C SER A 222 2.55 -1.39 -17.37
N ASN A 223 1.43 -2.09 -17.46
CA ASN A 223 0.09 -1.50 -17.31
C ASN A 223 -0.55 -1.81 -15.96
N LYS A 224 0.25 -2.11 -14.93
CA LYS A 224 -0.22 -2.50 -13.60
C LYS A 224 0.43 -1.65 -12.53
N THR A 225 -0.25 -1.48 -11.41
CA THR A 225 0.37 -0.87 -10.23
C THR A 225 0.91 -1.96 -9.32
N VAL A 226 2.17 -1.84 -8.92
CA VAL A 226 2.80 -2.76 -7.98
C VAL A 226 2.91 -2.09 -6.62
N MET A 227 2.38 -2.76 -5.60
CA MET A 227 2.59 -2.45 -4.20
C MET A 227 3.51 -3.50 -3.60
N LEU A 228 4.19 -3.14 -2.52
CA LEU A 228 5.15 -4.03 -1.86
C LEU A 228 4.83 -4.13 -0.38
N VAL A 229 4.66 -5.35 0.12
CA VAL A 229 4.58 -5.63 1.56
C VAL A 229 5.95 -6.10 2.02
N ILE A 230 6.49 -5.50 3.09
CA ILE A 230 7.79 -5.87 3.67
C ILE A 230 7.61 -6.08 5.17
N GLY A 231 7.76 -7.32 5.65
CA GLY A 231 7.56 -7.67 7.07
C GLY A 231 6.17 -7.28 7.60
N GLY A 232 5.15 -7.36 6.75
CA GLY A 232 3.77 -7.03 7.09
C GLY A 232 3.38 -5.57 6.93
N TYR A 233 4.29 -4.71 6.45
CA TYR A 233 4.04 -3.28 6.21
C TYR A 233 3.84 -3.01 4.71
N LEU A 234 2.71 -2.41 4.36
CA LEU A 234 2.36 -2.10 2.97
C LEU A 234 2.98 -0.76 2.51
N HIS A 235 3.62 -0.80 1.34
CA HIS A 235 4.11 0.35 0.60
C HIS A 235 3.32 0.51 -0.70
N VAL A 236 2.65 1.65 -0.84
CA VAL A 236 1.82 1.99 -2.01
C VAL A 236 2.30 3.34 -2.54
N LEU A 237 2.64 3.40 -3.83
CA LEU A 237 3.16 4.60 -4.50
C LEU A 237 4.24 5.37 -3.72
N ASP A 238 5.15 4.66 -3.03
CA ASP A 238 6.27 5.25 -2.29
C ASP A 238 7.56 5.18 -3.12
N ASN A 239 7.69 6.09 -4.08
CA ASN A 239 8.83 6.14 -4.99
C ASN A 239 10.19 6.39 -4.29
N LYS A 240 10.21 6.82 -3.02
CA LYS A 240 11.46 7.02 -2.28
C LYS A 240 12.00 5.72 -1.73
N THR A 241 11.11 4.87 -1.23
CA THR A 241 11.48 3.58 -0.66
C THR A 241 11.49 2.50 -1.73
N PHE A 242 10.50 2.49 -2.61
CA PHE A 242 10.25 1.44 -3.60
C PHE A 242 9.93 2.07 -4.95
N SER A 243 10.85 1.92 -5.91
CA SER A 243 10.73 2.52 -7.24
C SER A 243 10.88 1.48 -8.34
N ARG A 244 10.13 1.66 -9.42
CA ARG A 244 10.26 0.82 -10.62
C ARG A 244 11.44 1.29 -11.46
N VAL A 245 12.33 0.37 -11.84
CA VAL A 245 13.52 0.67 -12.66
C VAL A 245 13.49 -0.04 -14.02
N GLY A 246 12.67 -1.07 -14.18
CA GLY A 246 12.51 -1.82 -15.44
C GLY A 246 11.08 -2.34 -15.64
N LEU A 247 10.88 -3.19 -16.65
CA LEU A 247 9.56 -3.75 -16.95
C LEU A 247 9.06 -4.68 -15.83
N SER A 248 9.95 -5.49 -15.27
CA SER A 248 9.72 -6.41 -14.14
C SER A 248 10.61 -6.12 -12.93
N THR A 249 11.43 -5.06 -12.99
CA THR A 249 12.46 -4.79 -11.99
C THR A 249 12.12 -3.59 -11.11
N PHE A 250 12.34 -3.76 -9.82
CA PHE A 250 12.18 -2.73 -8.79
C PHE A 250 13.45 -2.52 -7.98
N LYS A 251 13.64 -1.30 -7.52
CA LYS A 251 14.68 -0.89 -6.59
C LYS A 251 14.04 -0.58 -5.24
N LEU A 252 14.53 -1.24 -4.20
CA LEU A 252 14.17 -1.01 -2.81
C LEU A 252 15.34 -0.33 -2.09
N ASN A 253 15.11 0.86 -1.55
CA ASN A 253 16.08 1.57 -0.73
C ASN A 253 15.85 1.23 0.75
N ILE A 254 16.73 0.41 1.32
CA ILE A 254 16.63 -0.03 2.72
C ILE A 254 16.95 1.11 3.68
N GLY A 255 17.81 2.06 3.30
CA GLY A 255 18.15 3.23 4.11
C GLY A 255 16.95 4.15 4.43
N ASN A 256 15.91 4.12 3.60
CA ASN A 256 14.68 4.86 3.82
C ASN A 256 13.66 4.12 4.70
N LEU A 257 13.93 2.86 5.06
CA LEU A 257 13.07 2.07 5.94
C LEU A 257 13.52 2.19 7.41
N PRO A 258 12.60 2.47 8.36
CA PRO A 258 12.88 2.38 9.79
C PRO A 258 12.90 0.91 10.23
N MET A 259 13.88 0.15 9.73
CA MET A 259 13.97 -1.31 9.85
C MET A 259 14.09 -1.77 11.31
N LEU A 260 14.85 -1.05 12.13
CA LEU A 260 15.02 -1.38 13.55
C LEU A 260 13.72 -1.17 14.33
N GLU A 261 13.05 -0.04 14.12
CA GLU A 261 11.76 0.23 14.78
C GLU A 261 10.68 -0.74 14.31
N ARG A 262 10.64 -1.06 13.01
CA ARG A 262 9.72 -2.06 12.47
C ARG A 262 9.98 -3.44 13.05
N TYR A 263 11.24 -3.85 13.21
CA TYR A 263 11.58 -5.10 13.85
C TYR A 263 11.01 -5.15 15.28
N TYR A 264 11.30 -4.15 16.13
CA TYR A 264 10.81 -4.16 17.51
C TYR A 264 9.29 -3.96 17.63
N GLU A 265 8.65 -3.22 16.72
CA GLU A 265 7.19 -3.07 16.69
C GLU A 265 6.49 -4.38 16.28
N SER A 266 7.09 -5.17 15.39
CA SER A 266 6.51 -6.39 14.84
C SER A 266 6.92 -7.68 15.55
N GLU A 267 8.07 -7.72 16.22
CA GLU A 267 8.58 -8.92 16.93
C GLU A 267 7.53 -9.55 17.87
N PRO A 268 6.73 -8.80 18.66
CA PRO A 268 5.71 -9.40 19.53
C PRO A 268 4.59 -10.13 18.78
N TYR A 269 4.46 -9.90 17.46
CA TYR A 269 3.35 -10.38 16.63
C TYR A 269 3.79 -11.33 15.53
N LEU A 270 5.00 -11.16 14.99
CA LEU A 270 5.51 -11.95 13.87
C LEU A 270 6.61 -12.91 14.35
N ASP A 271 6.65 -14.08 13.73
CA ASP A 271 7.71 -15.05 14.00
C ASP A 271 8.93 -14.74 13.12
N PHE A 272 10.05 -14.40 13.77
CA PHE A 272 11.33 -14.08 13.13
C PHE A 272 12.40 -15.14 13.34
N ASN A 273 12.01 -16.35 13.76
CA ASN A 273 12.94 -17.47 13.96
C ASN A 273 13.74 -17.85 12.69
N THR A 274 13.29 -17.44 11.50
CA THR A 274 13.99 -17.67 10.23
C THR A 274 15.11 -16.68 9.96
N LEU A 275 15.21 -15.58 10.72
CA LEU A 275 16.30 -14.62 10.58
C LEU A 275 17.58 -15.18 11.23
N PRO A 276 18.72 -15.26 10.51
CA PRO A 276 20.01 -15.67 11.07
C PRO A 276 20.63 -14.58 11.97
N LEU A 277 19.91 -14.21 13.04
CA LEU A 277 20.36 -13.22 14.01
C LEU A 277 21.13 -13.88 15.15
N SER A 278 22.30 -13.32 15.46
CA SER A 278 23.14 -13.74 16.58
C SER A 278 22.57 -13.22 17.89
N MET A 279 21.69 -14.01 18.53
CA MET A 279 21.10 -13.64 19.82
C MET A 279 21.98 -14.04 21.00
N THR A 280 22.14 -13.12 21.95
CA THR A 280 22.90 -13.40 23.19
C THR A 280 21.97 -14.02 24.23
N ILE A 281 22.37 -15.14 24.84
CA ILE A 281 21.57 -15.85 25.87
C ILE A 281 21.20 -14.94 27.05
N ARG A 282 22.09 -13.98 27.40
CA ARG A 282 21.88 -13.03 28.50
C ARG A 282 20.88 -11.93 28.18
N ASN A 283 20.77 -11.53 26.91
CA ASN A 283 19.81 -10.51 26.46
C ASN A 283 19.31 -10.88 25.06
N PRO A 284 18.25 -11.70 24.97
CA PRO A 284 17.70 -12.16 23.69
C PRO A 284 17.18 -11.02 22.81
N LYS A 285 16.81 -9.88 23.41
CA LYS A 285 16.28 -8.72 22.69
C LYS A 285 17.35 -7.74 22.20
N GLN A 286 18.63 -8.02 22.47
CA GLN A 286 19.73 -7.21 21.99
C GLN A 286 20.17 -7.68 20.60
N LEU A 287 20.12 -6.77 19.64
CA LEU A 287 20.52 -6.99 18.26
C LEU A 287 21.86 -6.33 17.96
N GLY A 288 22.78 -7.05 17.33
CA GLY A 288 23.96 -6.47 16.70
C GLY A 288 23.57 -5.75 15.40
N ILE A 289 23.85 -4.46 15.28
CA ILE A 289 23.50 -3.68 14.07
C ILE A 289 24.20 -4.25 12.81
N PRO A 290 25.52 -4.56 12.84
CA PRO A 290 26.18 -5.10 11.65
C PRO A 290 25.60 -6.44 11.19
N ASP A 291 25.15 -7.26 12.14
CA ASP A 291 24.54 -8.56 11.87
C ASP A 291 23.13 -8.39 11.27
N PHE A 292 22.30 -7.55 11.89
CA PHE A 292 20.94 -7.26 11.43
C PHE A 292 20.89 -6.66 10.01
N PHE A 293 21.85 -5.80 9.66
CA PHE A 293 21.97 -5.23 8.30
C PHE A 293 22.91 -6.02 7.38
N SER A 294 23.27 -7.25 7.73
CA SER A 294 23.99 -8.14 6.83
C SER A 294 23.12 -8.54 5.64
N ASP A 295 23.76 -8.85 4.51
CA ASP A 295 23.04 -9.23 3.30
C ASP A 295 22.18 -10.49 3.52
N GLU A 296 22.64 -11.43 4.34
CA GLU A 296 21.92 -12.66 4.69
C GLU A 296 20.64 -12.36 5.47
N ASN A 297 20.70 -11.50 6.49
CA ASN A 297 19.54 -11.11 7.27
C ASN A 297 18.54 -10.28 6.45
N ILE A 298 19.02 -9.42 5.53
CA ILE A 298 18.13 -8.66 4.64
C ILE A 298 17.39 -9.58 3.67
N VAL A 299 18.08 -10.56 3.08
CA VAL A 299 17.44 -11.58 2.23
C VAL A 299 16.42 -12.39 3.03
N ALA A 300 16.77 -12.83 4.25
CA ALA A 300 15.85 -13.57 5.11
C ALA A 300 14.61 -12.74 5.49
N TYR A 301 14.77 -11.44 5.75
CA TYR A 301 13.65 -10.54 6.06
C TYR A 301 12.74 -10.30 4.85
N LEU A 302 13.33 -10.13 3.66
CA LEU A 302 12.57 -9.94 2.42
C LEU A 302 11.86 -11.21 1.96
N THR A 303 12.24 -12.39 2.43
CA THR A 303 11.65 -13.69 2.06
C THR A 303 10.67 -14.25 3.11
N LEU A 304 10.34 -13.47 4.14
CA LEU A 304 9.27 -13.81 5.10
C LEU A 304 7.92 -13.98 4.38
N SER A 305 7.01 -14.78 4.95
CA SER A 305 5.64 -14.92 4.41
C SER A 305 4.82 -13.63 4.48
N GLN A 306 5.27 -12.65 5.27
CA GLN A 306 4.73 -11.28 5.32
C GLN A 306 5.49 -10.30 4.40
N SER A 307 6.34 -10.79 3.51
CA SER A 307 7.07 -9.99 2.51
C SER A 307 6.74 -10.48 1.10
N PHE A 308 5.97 -9.69 0.35
CA PHE A 308 5.46 -10.10 -0.97
C PHE A 308 5.05 -8.90 -1.82
N PHE A 309 5.02 -9.11 -3.13
CA PHE A 309 4.46 -8.13 -4.07
C PHE A 309 2.95 -8.30 -4.18
N VAL A 310 2.26 -7.17 -4.31
CA VAL A 310 0.84 -7.11 -4.64
C VAL A 310 0.72 -6.36 -5.96
N ILE A 311 0.33 -7.08 -7.00
CA ILE A 311 0.15 -6.52 -8.34
C ILE A 311 -1.34 -6.26 -8.53
N LEU A 312 -1.67 -4.98 -8.70
CA LEU A 312 -3.01 -4.50 -8.98
C LEU A 312 -3.15 -4.24 -10.48
N ASP A 313 -4.16 -4.87 -11.09
CA ASP A 313 -4.51 -4.72 -12.50
C ASP A 313 -5.26 -3.40 -12.77
N ASN A 314 -4.60 -2.31 -12.42
CA ASN A 314 -5.02 -0.94 -12.68
C ASN A 314 -3.77 -0.03 -12.57
N PRO A 315 -3.36 0.65 -13.66
CA PRO A 315 -2.21 1.56 -13.63
C PRO A 315 -2.53 2.94 -13.02
N ASP A 316 -3.82 3.29 -12.93
CA ASP A 316 -4.30 4.61 -12.52
C ASP A 316 -4.86 4.59 -11.11
N ILE A 317 -3.95 4.58 -10.12
CA ILE A 317 -4.30 4.76 -8.71
C ILE A 317 -3.75 6.07 -8.13
N PHE A 318 -4.34 6.50 -7.03
CA PHE A 318 -3.91 7.64 -6.23
C PHE A 318 -4.00 7.31 -4.73
N ILE A 319 -3.35 8.13 -3.90
CA ILE A 319 -3.37 7.98 -2.44
C ILE A 319 -3.66 9.31 -1.77
N ASN A 320 -4.57 9.31 -0.80
CA ASN A 320 -4.75 10.40 0.15
C ASN A 320 -4.55 9.90 1.58
N LYS A 321 -3.94 10.75 2.41
CA LYS A 321 -3.80 10.52 3.85
C LYS A 321 -4.78 11.44 4.57
N ILE A 322 -5.83 10.87 5.13
CA ILE A 322 -6.85 11.61 5.86
C ILE A 322 -6.48 11.53 7.35
N PRO A 323 -6.06 12.63 7.99
CA PRO A 323 -5.68 12.60 9.40
C PRO A 323 -6.88 12.21 10.28
N VAL A 324 -6.60 11.50 11.36
CA VAL A 324 -7.60 11.13 12.38
C VAL A 324 -7.23 11.84 13.68
N ASP A 325 -8.23 12.34 14.40
CA ASP A 325 -7.98 13.08 15.64
C ASP A 325 -7.62 12.12 16.76
N LYS A 326 -6.62 12.54 17.54
CA LYS A 326 -6.15 11.79 18.70
C LYS A 326 -7.03 12.08 19.90
N THR A 327 -7.26 11.04 20.71
CA THR A 327 -7.78 11.23 22.06
C THR A 327 -6.64 11.09 23.07
N THR A 328 -6.89 11.50 24.30
CA THR A 328 -5.99 11.22 25.43
C THR A 328 -6.03 9.76 25.88
N LEU A 329 -6.99 8.98 25.38
CA LEU A 329 -7.14 7.58 25.70
C LEU A 329 -6.28 6.74 24.74
N PRO A 330 -5.54 5.75 25.25
CA PRO A 330 -4.79 4.85 24.39
C PRO A 330 -5.76 4.07 23.50
N ASP A 331 -5.32 3.77 22.27
CA ASP A 331 -6.04 2.94 21.30
C ASP A 331 -7.42 3.45 20.88
N MET A 332 -7.70 4.73 21.10
CA MET A 332 -8.95 5.36 20.67
C MET A 332 -8.69 6.65 19.90
N PHE A 333 -9.32 6.76 18.74
CA PHE A 333 -9.27 7.91 17.87
C PHE A 333 -10.67 8.40 17.54
N VAL A 334 -10.77 9.63 17.05
CA VAL A 334 -12.05 10.23 16.64
C VAL A 334 -11.99 10.64 15.18
N SER A 335 -13.06 10.38 14.45
CA SER A 335 -13.24 10.85 13.08
C SER A 335 -14.60 11.48 12.87
N TYR A 336 -14.64 12.64 12.23
CA TYR A 336 -15.89 13.29 11.80
C TYR A 336 -16.48 12.68 10.53
N ARG A 337 -15.73 11.78 9.86
CA ARG A 337 -16.18 11.05 8.68
C ARG A 337 -16.35 9.58 9.04
N LYS A 338 -17.26 8.91 8.34
CA LYS A 338 -17.44 7.47 8.50
C LYS A 338 -16.12 6.75 8.17
N PRO A 339 -15.55 5.97 9.11
CA PRO A 339 -14.35 5.17 8.86
C PRO A 339 -14.67 4.03 7.88
N GLU A 340 -14.16 4.15 6.65
CA GLU A 340 -14.29 3.10 5.62
C GLU A 340 -12.95 2.67 5.03
N TYR A 341 -11.86 3.33 5.44
CA TYR A 341 -10.53 3.14 4.87
C TYR A 341 -9.60 2.48 5.88
N PRO A 342 -8.52 1.85 5.40
CA PRO A 342 -7.42 1.39 6.24
C PRO A 342 -6.89 2.45 7.21
N LEU A 343 -6.72 2.10 8.49
CA LEU A 343 -6.10 2.99 9.47
C LEU A 343 -4.61 2.64 9.61
N ILE A 344 -3.74 3.63 9.43
CA ILE A 344 -2.30 3.46 9.60
C ILE A 344 -1.84 4.17 10.87
N VAL A 345 -1.06 3.46 11.69
CA VAL A 345 -0.52 3.92 12.98
C VAL A 345 0.98 3.59 13.09
N GLY A 346 1.62 4.06 14.16
CA GLY A 346 3.00 3.70 14.49
C GLY A 346 4.00 4.02 13.38
N VAL A 347 4.85 3.06 13.02
CA VAL A 347 5.82 3.16 11.90
C VAL A 347 5.29 2.60 10.58
N GLY A 348 3.96 2.54 10.45
CA GLY A 348 3.26 2.07 9.25
C GLY A 348 2.37 0.83 9.47
N LYS A 349 2.13 0.44 10.73
CA LYS A 349 1.25 -0.69 11.08
C LYS A 349 -0.19 -0.39 10.66
N ALA A 350 -0.84 -1.37 10.04
CA ALA A 350 -2.19 -1.22 9.52
C ALA A 350 -3.20 -1.66 10.60
N ALA A 351 -3.57 -0.76 11.50
CA ALA A 351 -4.37 -1.09 12.68
C ALA A 351 -5.75 -1.64 12.32
N ASN A 352 -6.11 -2.75 12.96
CA ASN A 352 -7.47 -3.27 12.93
C ASN A 352 -8.33 -2.44 13.89
N TYR A 353 -9.40 -1.84 13.38
CA TYR A 353 -10.27 -0.97 14.15
C TYR A 353 -11.75 -1.36 14.05
N TRP A 354 -12.48 -0.99 15.09
CA TRP A 354 -13.93 -0.92 15.11
C TRP A 354 -14.38 0.53 15.25
N SER A 355 -15.38 0.90 14.47
CA SER A 355 -16.00 2.22 14.54
C SER A 355 -17.42 2.14 15.13
N THR A 356 -17.74 3.11 15.97
CA THR A 356 -19.08 3.34 16.52
C THR A 356 -19.43 4.81 16.36
N HIS A 357 -20.64 5.11 15.90
CA HIS A 357 -21.11 6.48 15.73
C HIS A 357 -21.73 6.98 17.04
N GLU A 358 -21.13 8.01 17.65
CA GLU A 358 -21.51 8.58 18.94
C GLU A 358 -21.40 10.11 18.84
N ASP A 359 -22.43 10.84 19.28
CA ASP A 359 -22.44 12.31 19.36
C ASP A 359 -22.01 13.07 18.08
N GLY A 360 -22.41 12.55 16.91
CA GLY A 360 -22.12 13.18 15.61
C GLY A 360 -20.70 12.96 15.09
N GLN A 361 -19.94 12.10 15.76
CA GLN A 361 -18.59 11.67 15.39
C GLN A 361 -18.48 10.15 15.45
N TYR A 362 -17.40 9.61 14.90
CA TYR A 362 -17.09 8.19 14.98
C TYR A 362 -15.95 7.99 15.98
N SER A 363 -16.22 7.20 17.02
CA SER A 363 -15.18 6.64 17.87
C SER A 363 -14.56 5.45 17.16
N VAL A 364 -13.23 5.46 17.02
CA VAL A 364 -12.44 4.45 16.31
C VAL A 364 -11.56 3.75 17.33
N THR A 365 -11.99 2.57 17.78
CA THR A 365 -11.28 1.76 18.76
C THR A 365 -10.37 0.77 18.07
N CYS A 366 -9.11 0.74 18.48
CA CYS A 366 -8.05 -0.10 17.93
C CYS A 366 -7.38 -0.87 19.07
N ARG A 367 -6.23 -1.48 18.79
CA ARG A 367 -5.35 -2.06 19.81
C ARG A 367 -3.89 -1.84 19.46
N ASP A 368 -3.08 -1.56 20.46
CA ASP A 368 -1.62 -1.41 20.36
C ASP A 368 -1.21 -0.43 19.25
N THR A 369 -1.68 0.81 19.40
CA THR A 369 -1.47 1.93 18.47
C THR A 369 -0.47 2.96 18.97
N MET A 370 0.00 2.80 20.21
CA MET A 370 1.04 3.64 20.80
C MET A 370 2.38 3.36 20.13
N ARG A 371 3.15 4.42 19.88
CA ARG A 371 4.50 4.32 19.32
C ARG A 371 5.50 4.24 20.46
N SER A 372 6.34 3.20 20.45
CA SER A 372 7.48 3.08 21.35
C SER A 372 8.60 4.05 20.99
N ASN A 373 9.06 4.81 21.97
CA ASN A 373 10.21 5.69 21.82
C ASN A 373 11.46 4.96 22.32
N PHE A 374 12.21 4.36 21.40
CA PHE A 374 13.42 3.62 21.74
C PHE A 374 14.60 4.55 22.05
N ILE A 375 15.47 4.12 22.98
CA ILE A 375 16.71 4.84 23.30
C ILE A 375 17.60 4.97 22.06
N PHE A 376 17.63 3.96 21.19
CA PHE A 376 18.49 4.02 20.00
C PHE A 376 18.12 5.14 19.02
N ASN A 377 16.93 5.73 19.13
CA ASN A 377 16.53 6.89 18.33
C ASN A 377 17.12 8.20 18.86
N THR A 378 17.72 8.22 20.05
CA THR A 378 18.31 9.41 20.67
C THR A 378 19.83 9.46 20.60
N ILE A 379 20.46 8.45 19.99
CA ILE A 379 21.92 8.29 19.89
C ILE A 379 22.33 8.16 18.43
N ASP A 380 23.56 8.58 18.11
CA ASP A 380 24.08 8.56 16.75
C ASP A 380 24.19 7.12 16.23
N PRO A 381 23.49 6.75 15.14
CA PRO A 381 23.49 5.38 14.61
C PRO A 381 24.87 4.91 14.14
N THR A 382 25.82 5.82 13.89
CA THR A 382 27.18 5.46 13.44
C THR A 382 28.08 4.93 14.56
N VAL A 383 27.72 5.18 15.82
CA VAL A 383 28.54 4.85 17.01
C VAL A 383 28.02 3.58 17.72
N ILE A 384 26.82 3.12 17.35
CA ILE A 384 26.14 2.02 18.03
C ILE A 384 26.47 0.71 17.33
N ASN A 385 26.97 -0.26 18.08
CA ASN A 385 27.22 -1.63 17.57
C ASN A 385 26.08 -2.60 17.87
N SER A 386 25.25 -2.29 18.87
CA SER A 386 24.10 -3.10 19.24
C SER A 386 23.00 -2.24 19.84
N VAL A 387 21.75 -2.62 19.58
CA VAL A 387 20.55 -1.96 20.12
C VAL A 387 19.68 -2.98 20.85
N GLY A 388 18.88 -2.52 21.81
CA GLY A 388 17.87 -3.35 22.48
C GLY A 388 16.51 -2.66 22.46
N ASP A 389 15.50 -3.29 23.05
CA ASP A 389 14.12 -2.78 23.15
C ASP A 389 13.94 -1.74 24.28
N ASN A 390 15.03 -1.15 24.77
CA ASN A 390 14.98 -0.16 25.84
C ASN A 390 14.26 1.11 25.36
N LEU A 391 13.27 1.55 26.14
CA LEU A 391 12.50 2.78 25.90
C LEU A 391 13.13 3.98 26.62
N THR A 392 12.87 5.17 26.10
CA THR A 392 13.32 6.41 26.75
C THR A 392 12.61 6.58 28.11
N PRO A 393 13.34 6.93 29.19
CA PRO A 393 12.73 7.02 30.52
C PRO A 393 11.66 8.11 30.67
N ASN A 394 11.81 9.22 29.94
CA ASN A 394 10.97 10.40 30.12
C ASN A 394 9.63 10.29 29.37
N GLU A 395 9.60 9.62 28.21
CA GLU A 395 8.41 9.46 27.37
C GLU A 395 8.50 8.12 26.62
N PRO A 396 8.30 6.97 27.30
CA PRO A 396 8.54 5.66 26.71
C PRO A 396 7.55 5.31 25.58
N LEU A 397 6.34 5.86 25.65
CA LEU A 397 5.27 5.67 24.67
C LEU A 397 4.70 7.03 24.27
N ALA A 398 4.50 7.23 22.97
CA ALA A 398 3.85 8.40 22.42
C ALA A 398 2.60 8.00 21.61
N HIS A 399 1.60 8.88 21.57
CA HIS A 399 0.46 8.68 20.67
C HIS A 399 0.93 8.78 19.22
N SER A 400 0.69 7.74 18.43
CA SER A 400 0.96 7.76 16.99
C SER A 400 0.20 8.90 16.29
N ASN A 401 0.64 9.26 15.08
CA ASN A 401 -0.09 10.18 14.20
C ASN A 401 -0.96 9.33 13.26
N PRO A 402 -2.18 8.96 13.66
CA PRO A 402 -3.02 8.10 12.86
C PRO A 402 -3.52 8.81 11.61
N TYR A 403 -3.66 8.07 10.52
CA TYR A 403 -4.35 8.54 9.34
C TYR A 403 -5.05 7.38 8.64
N PHE A 404 -6.20 7.68 8.03
CA PHE A 404 -6.79 6.78 7.07
C PHE A 404 -6.03 6.86 5.75
N LEU A 405 -5.61 5.70 5.24
CA LEU A 405 -4.98 5.56 3.93
C LEU A 405 -6.06 5.30 2.90
N GLU A 406 -6.49 6.36 2.22
CA GLU A 406 -7.44 6.29 1.11
C GLU A 406 -6.66 5.95 -0.17
N ILE A 407 -6.86 4.74 -0.69
CA ILE A 407 -6.36 4.31 -1.99
C ILE A 407 -7.55 4.33 -2.93
N GLY A 408 -7.43 4.98 -4.09
CA GLY A 408 -8.52 5.01 -5.06
C GLY A 408 -8.06 5.04 -6.50
N SER A 409 -9.01 4.88 -7.41
CA SER A 409 -8.84 5.02 -8.85
C SER A 409 -9.94 5.92 -9.41
N ALA A 410 -9.62 6.69 -10.44
CA ALA A 410 -10.46 7.75 -10.97
C ALA A 410 -11.31 7.36 -12.19
N TYR A 411 -11.13 6.15 -12.74
CA TYR A 411 -11.71 5.77 -14.05
C TYR A 411 -12.93 4.86 -13.98
N ILE A 412 -13.86 5.10 -14.91
CA ILE A 412 -14.82 4.16 -15.50
C ILE A 412 -14.55 4.13 -17.00
#